data_AF-A0A945WLP9-F1
#
_entry.id   AF-A0A945WLP9-F1
#
_cell.length_a   1.000
_cell.length_b   1.000
_cell.length_c   1.000
_cell.angle_alpha   90.00
_cell.angle_beta   90.00
_cell.angle_gamma   90.00
#
_symmetry.space_group_name_H-M   'P 1'
#
loop_
_entity.id
_entity.type
_entity.pdbx_description
1 polymer ?
#
loop_
_entity_poly.entity_id
_entity_poly.type
_entity_poly.pdbx_seq_one_letter_code
_entity_poly.pdbx_strand_id
1 'polypeptide(L)'
;MVPNSDQAKPDASRQAMLSHISHQLVDLVAKIEGDVTANRDDASGVPGGGFIAYSLMDRNGEPLRDFVISAHDLDTEALEGCEGYRQFESRCRQLGFKMRLDQHFYAAKPTQTKILRVVVDGW
;
A
#
# COMPACT_ATOMS: atom_id res chain seq x y z
N MET A 1 32.77 14.30 25.72
CA MET A 1 32.10 13.22 24.97
C MET A 1 30.86 13.82 24.34
N VAL A 2 30.89 14.07 23.04
CA VAL A 2 29.74 14.57 22.29
C VAL A 2 28.93 13.33 21.86
N PRO A 3 27.64 13.21 22.18
CA PRO A 3 26.84 12.13 21.64
C PRO A 3 26.75 12.30 20.12
N ASN A 4 27.15 11.26 19.40
CA ASN A 4 27.20 11.21 17.95
C ASN A 4 25.76 11.10 17.41
N SER A 5 25.14 12.24 17.10
CA SER A 5 23.72 12.36 16.69
C SER A 5 23.41 11.88 15.27
N ASP A 6 24.26 11.06 14.64
CA ASP A 6 24.11 10.67 13.23
C ASP A 6 23.42 9.31 13.00
N GLN A 7 23.26 8.49 14.04
CA GLN A 7 22.61 7.17 13.92
C GLN A 7 21.10 7.13 14.23
N ALA A 8 20.52 8.21 14.76
CA ALA A 8 19.10 8.22 15.18
C ALA A 8 18.10 8.60 14.06
N LYS A 9 18.58 9.03 12.88
CA LYS A 9 17.72 9.56 11.80
C LYS A 9 17.13 8.51 10.85
N PRO A 10 17.86 7.45 10.43
CA PRO A 10 17.33 6.47 9.48
C PRO A 10 16.14 5.69 10.06
N ASP A 11 16.28 5.21 11.30
CA ASP A 11 15.23 4.42 11.97
C ASP A 11 13.96 5.22 12.22
N ALA A 12 14.09 6.48 12.66
CA ALA A 12 12.93 7.35 12.88
C ALA A 12 12.20 7.68 11.57
N SER A 13 12.95 7.92 10.48
CA SER A 13 12.38 8.21 9.16
C SER A 13 11.66 6.98 8.57
N ARG A 14 12.25 5.80 8.73
CA ARG A 14 11.66 4.51 8.36
C ARG A 14 10.37 4.23 9.14
N GLN A 15 10.43 4.32 10.47
CA GLN A 15 9.26 4.10 11.33
C GLN A 15 8.13 5.08 11.03
N ALA A 16 8.44 6.35 10.78
CA ALA A 16 7.44 7.35 10.43
C ALA A 16 6.74 7.02 9.09
N MET A 17 7.49 6.53 8.09
CA MET A 17 6.91 6.11 6.82
C MET A 17 6.05 4.84 6.99
N LEU A 18 6.51 3.85 7.74
CA LEU A 18 5.72 2.65 8.05
C LEU A 18 4.43 2.99 8.80
N SER A 19 4.49 3.90 9.78
CA SER A 19 3.30 4.35 10.51
C SER A 19 2.32 5.05 9.58
N HIS A 20 2.82 5.89 8.66
CA HIS A 20 1.99 6.56 7.67
C HIS A 20 1.28 5.57 6.74
N ILE A 21 2.00 4.57 6.21
CA ILE A 21 1.44 3.52 5.36
C ILE A 21 0.45 2.67 6.15
N SER A 22 0.78 2.30 7.39
CA SER A 22 -0.10 1.54 8.28
C SER A 22 -1.43 2.26 8.49
N HIS A 23 -1.44 3.57 8.71
CA HIS A 23 -2.68 4.33 8.84
C HIS A 23 -3.50 4.33 7.54
N GLN A 24 -2.86 4.51 6.38
CA GLN A 24 -3.57 4.41 5.10
C GLN A 24 -4.27 3.06 4.92
N LEU A 25 -3.61 1.97 5.30
CA LEU A 25 -4.19 0.61 5.20
C LEU A 25 -5.37 0.42 6.16
N VAL A 26 -5.29 0.97 7.37
CA VAL A 26 -6.43 0.98 8.32
C VAL A 26 -7.60 1.79 7.76
N ASP A 27 -7.35 2.92 7.11
CA ASP A 27 -8.42 3.69 6.47
C ASP A 27 -9.08 2.94 5.31
N LEU A 28 -8.33 2.09 4.60
CA LEU A 28 -8.86 1.23 3.54
C LEU A 28 -9.74 0.09 4.08
N VAL A 29 -9.48 -0.43 5.29
CA VAL A 29 -10.35 -1.42 5.96
C VAL A 29 -11.79 -0.95 6.04
N ALA A 30 -12.01 0.34 6.30
CA ALA A 30 -13.34 0.91 6.41
C ALA A 30 -14.06 1.10 5.07
N LYS A 31 -13.33 1.12 3.95
CA LYS A 31 -13.86 1.47 2.61
C LYS A 31 -14.02 0.27 1.69
N ILE A 32 -13.19 -0.77 1.84
CA ILE A 32 -13.05 -1.85 0.87
C ILE A 32 -14.36 -2.54 0.49
N GLU A 33 -15.26 -2.76 1.44
CA GLU A 33 -16.54 -3.42 1.17
C GLU A 33 -17.45 -2.56 0.28
N GLY A 34 -17.48 -1.24 0.52
CA GLY A 34 -18.21 -0.29 -0.30
C GLY A 34 -17.60 -0.18 -1.71
N ASP A 35 -16.27 -0.10 -1.78
CA ASP A 35 -15.56 -0.01 -3.06
C ASP A 35 -15.77 -1.28 -3.91
N VAL A 36 -15.69 -2.46 -3.30
CA VAL A 36 -15.96 -3.73 -4.00
C VAL A 36 -17.40 -3.80 -4.49
N THR A 37 -18.36 -3.39 -3.66
CA THR A 37 -19.78 -3.38 -4.08
C THR A 37 -20.00 -2.48 -5.29
N ALA A 38 -19.47 -1.25 -5.24
CA ALA A 38 -19.57 -0.30 -6.34
C ALA A 38 -18.89 -0.82 -7.63
N ASN A 39 -17.67 -1.35 -7.52
CA ASN A 39 -16.93 -1.87 -8.68
C ASN A 39 -17.55 -3.14 -9.24
N ARG A 40 -18.19 -3.97 -8.42
CA ARG A 40 -18.91 -5.16 -8.87
C ARG A 40 -20.17 -4.81 -9.65
N ASP A 41 -20.91 -3.80 -9.21
CA ASP A 41 -22.10 -3.32 -9.92
C ASP A 41 -21.71 -2.70 -11.27
N ASP A 42 -20.62 -1.92 -11.31
CA ASP A 42 -20.07 -1.35 -12.54
C ASP A 42 -19.51 -2.40 -13.51
N ALA A 43 -18.92 -3.50 -12.98
CA ALA A 43 -18.37 -4.58 -13.78
C ALA A 43 -19.42 -5.60 -14.27
N SER A 44 -20.71 -5.39 -13.98
CA SER A 44 -21.79 -6.28 -14.40
C SER A 44 -21.80 -6.44 -15.94
N GLY A 45 -21.31 -7.60 -16.41
CA GLY A 45 -21.23 -7.95 -17.84
C GLY A 45 -19.83 -8.17 -18.40
N VAL A 46 -18.76 -7.94 -17.62
CA VAL A 46 -17.37 -8.25 -18.04
C VAL A 46 -16.97 -9.64 -17.52
N PRO A 47 -16.66 -10.61 -18.40
CA PRO A 47 -16.16 -11.92 -17.98
C PRO A 47 -14.69 -11.83 -17.52
N GLY A 48 -14.44 -12.25 -16.29
CA GLY A 48 -13.13 -12.21 -15.63
C GLY A 48 -13.23 -11.41 -14.34
N GLY A 49 -12.96 -12.06 -13.20
CA GLY A 49 -13.18 -11.47 -11.88
C GLY A 49 -12.51 -10.10 -11.70
N GLY A 50 -13.13 -9.26 -10.88
CA GLY A 50 -12.70 -7.90 -10.62
C GLY A 50 -11.49 -7.82 -9.69
N PHE A 51 -10.75 -6.72 -9.80
CA PHE A 51 -9.79 -6.31 -8.78
C PHE A 51 -9.88 -4.80 -8.54
N ILE A 52 -9.53 -4.37 -7.34
CA ILE A 52 -9.32 -2.95 -7.00
C ILE A 52 -7.85 -2.79 -6.63
N ALA A 53 -7.22 -1.73 -7.14
CA ALA A 53 -5.85 -1.38 -6.82
C ALA A 53 -5.80 -0.02 -6.12
N TYR A 54 -5.28 0.00 -4.90
CA TYR A 54 -5.04 1.20 -4.13
C TYR A 54 -3.57 1.57 -4.21
N SER A 55 -3.26 2.72 -4.82
CA SER A 55 -1.91 3.29 -4.74
C SER A 55 -1.64 3.72 -3.30
N LEU A 56 -0.55 3.22 -2.72
CA LEU A 56 -0.07 3.75 -1.44
C LEU A 56 0.57 5.10 -1.71
N MET A 57 0.43 6.02 -0.77
CA MET A 57 0.96 7.38 -0.88
C MET A 57 2.13 7.58 0.08
N ASP A 58 3.05 8.46 -0.29
CA ASP A 58 4.03 9.02 0.63
C ASP A 58 3.40 10.14 1.47
N ARG A 59 4.19 10.69 2.40
CA ARG A 59 3.75 11.77 3.30
C ARG A 59 3.42 13.09 2.60
N ASN A 60 3.79 13.24 1.33
CA ASN A 60 3.48 14.41 0.51
C ASN A 60 2.19 14.21 -0.31
N GLY A 61 1.55 13.03 -0.21
CA GLY A 61 0.38 12.67 -1.01
C GLY A 61 0.74 12.21 -2.43
N GLU A 62 2.01 11.94 -2.72
CA GLU A 62 2.44 11.37 -4.00
C GLU A 62 2.40 9.84 -3.93
N PRO A 63 2.16 9.13 -5.05
CA PRO A 63 2.28 7.67 -5.06
C PRO A 63 3.63 7.21 -4.51
N LEU A 64 3.63 6.17 -3.70
CA LEU A 64 4.80 5.62 -3.06
C LEU A 64 5.67 4.92 -4.10
N ARG A 65 6.72 5.61 -4.52
CA ARG A 65 7.63 5.15 -5.57
C ARG A 65 8.75 4.27 -5.02
N ASP A 66 9.28 3.41 -5.87
CA ASP A 66 10.43 2.54 -5.57
C ASP A 66 11.65 3.25 -4.95
N PHE A 67 11.99 4.45 -5.41
CA PHE A 67 13.09 5.22 -4.81
C PHE A 67 12.75 5.74 -3.41
N VAL A 68 11.48 6.01 -3.09
CA VAL A 68 11.06 6.42 -1.74
C VAL A 68 11.16 5.23 -0.80
N ILE A 69 10.69 4.07 -1.26
CA ILE A 69 10.81 2.79 -0.54
C ILE A 69 12.29 2.52 -0.21
N SER A 70 13.16 2.63 -1.22
CA SER A 70 14.61 2.45 -1.06
C SER A 70 15.24 3.49 -0.13
N ALA A 71 14.85 4.76 -0.23
CA ALA A 71 15.38 5.84 0.60
C ALA A 71 15.00 5.71 2.09
N HIS A 72 13.91 4.99 2.38
CA HIS A 72 13.43 4.73 3.73
C HIS A 72 13.78 3.32 4.24
N ASP A 73 14.59 2.56 3.51
CA ASP A 73 14.94 1.16 3.84
C ASP A 73 13.69 0.30 4.12
N LEU A 74 12.71 0.46 3.24
CA LEU A 74 11.47 -0.30 3.26
C LEU A 74 11.55 -1.42 2.24
N ASP A 75 10.99 -2.56 2.60
CA ASP A 75 10.78 -3.70 1.74
C ASP A 75 9.39 -4.28 1.98
N THR A 76 9.04 -5.31 1.20
CA THR A 76 7.76 -5.99 1.33
C THR A 76 7.57 -6.56 2.73
N GLU A 77 8.60 -7.13 3.35
CA GLU A 77 8.52 -7.73 4.69
C GLU A 77 8.17 -6.69 5.76
N ALA A 78 8.79 -5.51 5.71
CA ALA A 78 8.49 -4.40 6.61
C ALA A 78 7.05 -3.91 6.49
N LEU A 79 6.52 -3.90 5.26
CA LEU A 79 5.14 -3.50 4.98
C LEU A 79 4.15 -4.55 5.44
N GLU A 80 4.41 -5.82 5.16
CA GLU A 80 3.59 -6.95 5.59
C GLU A 80 3.58 -7.11 7.12
N GLY A 81 4.69 -6.75 7.77
CA GLY A 81 4.83 -6.76 9.23
C GLY A 81 4.11 -5.62 9.93
N CYS A 82 3.64 -4.58 9.23
CA CYS A 82 2.96 -3.46 9.86
C CYS A 82 1.52 -3.81 10.25
N GLU A 83 1.03 -3.18 11.33
CA GLU A 83 -0.28 -3.48 11.89
C GLU A 83 -1.42 -3.24 10.90
N GLY A 84 -1.37 -2.13 10.16
CA GLY A 84 -2.37 -1.79 9.16
C GLY A 84 -2.48 -2.83 8.04
N TYR A 85 -1.35 -3.41 7.62
CA TYR A 85 -1.35 -4.47 6.62
C TYR A 85 -2.07 -5.71 7.14
N ARG A 86 -1.75 -6.16 8.35
CA ARG A 86 -2.39 -7.34 8.95
C ARG A 86 -3.89 -7.15 9.16
N GLN A 87 -4.31 -5.95 9.57
CA GLN A 87 -5.73 -5.64 9.69
C GLN A 87 -6.43 -5.64 8.32
N PHE A 88 -5.81 -5.05 7.31
CA PHE A 88 -6.39 -5.00 5.97
C PHE A 88 -6.47 -6.38 5.32
N GLU A 89 -5.41 -7.18 5.45
CA GLU A 89 -5.39 -8.57 4.99
C GLU A 89 -6.47 -9.42 5.70
N SER A 90 -6.57 -9.28 7.04
CA SER A 90 -7.59 -9.98 7.84
C SER A 90 -9.00 -9.59 7.39
N ARG A 91 -9.28 -8.30 7.16
CA ARG A 91 -10.57 -7.84 6.67
C ARG A 91 -10.88 -8.39 5.28
N CYS A 92 -9.93 -8.32 4.34
CA CYS A 92 -10.09 -8.89 3.00
C CYS A 92 -10.42 -10.38 3.08
N ARG A 93 -9.70 -11.14 3.92
CA ARG A 93 -9.93 -12.57 4.12
C ARG A 93 -11.30 -12.88 4.70
N GLN A 94 -11.78 -12.09 5.67
CA GLN A 94 -13.14 -12.22 6.23
C GLN A 94 -14.22 -12.00 5.19
N LEU A 95 -13.98 -11.11 4.22
CA LEU A 95 -14.88 -10.82 3.11
C LEU A 95 -14.73 -11.81 1.93
N GLY A 96 -13.78 -12.74 1.99
CA GLY A 96 -13.52 -13.73 0.94
C GLY A 96 -12.60 -13.23 -0.18
N PHE A 97 -11.97 -12.08 -0.02
CA PHE A 97 -11.05 -11.51 -1.01
C PHE A 97 -9.60 -11.91 -0.72
N LYS A 98 -8.77 -11.91 -1.77
CA LYS A 98 -7.31 -12.02 -1.64
C LYS A 98 -6.71 -10.63 -1.77
N MET A 99 -5.63 -10.42 -1.03
CA MET A 99 -4.88 -9.17 -1.03
C MET A 99 -3.42 -9.47 -1.38
N ARG A 100 -2.78 -8.58 -2.13
CA ARG A 100 -1.33 -8.60 -2.37
C ARG A 100 -0.75 -7.20 -2.52
N LEU A 101 0.54 -7.08 -2.23
CA LEU A 101 1.34 -5.94 -2.69
C LEU A 101 1.73 -6.14 -4.16
N ASP A 102 1.63 -5.08 -4.93
CA ASP A 102 1.95 -5.07 -6.36
C ASP A 102 2.80 -3.84 -6.70
N GLN A 103 3.84 -4.04 -7.51
CA GLN A 103 4.60 -2.94 -8.08
C GLN A 103 4.12 -2.69 -9.51
N HIS A 104 3.69 -1.46 -9.78
CA HIS A 104 3.14 -1.10 -11.08
C HIS A 104 3.89 0.06 -11.72
N PHE A 105 4.03 -0.02 -13.05
CA PHE A 105 4.66 1.04 -13.81
C PHE A 105 3.71 2.22 -14.01
N TYR A 106 4.18 3.40 -13.64
CA TYR A 106 3.48 4.64 -13.94
C TYR A 106 3.66 4.97 -15.43
N ALA A 107 2.63 4.77 -16.26
CA ALA A 107 2.71 4.82 -17.72
C ALA A 107 2.95 6.22 -18.32
N ALA A 108 3.01 7.29 -17.52
CA ALA A 108 2.93 8.67 -18.01
C ALA A 108 4.22 9.51 -17.90
N LYS A 109 5.40 8.93 -17.64
CA LYS A 109 6.67 9.70 -17.55
C LYS A 109 7.78 9.11 -18.43
N PRO A 110 8.73 9.94 -18.92
CA PRO A 110 9.85 9.49 -19.75
C PRO A 110 10.78 8.50 -19.04
N THR A 111 10.65 8.37 -17.71
CA THR A 111 11.40 7.42 -16.89
C THR A 111 10.42 6.44 -16.25
N GLN A 112 10.59 5.15 -16.54
CA GLN A 112 9.80 4.09 -15.90
C GLN A 112 9.96 4.21 -14.39
N THR A 113 8.87 4.59 -13.72
CA THR A 113 8.81 4.70 -12.26
C THR A 113 7.84 3.64 -11.77
N LYS A 114 8.28 2.80 -10.83
CA LYS A 114 7.40 1.84 -10.18
C LYS A 114 6.77 2.46 -8.95
N ILE A 115 5.47 2.26 -8.80
CA ILE A 115 4.72 2.62 -7.60
C ILE A 115 4.26 1.36 -6.89
N LEU A 116 4.16 1.44 -5.58
CA LEU A 116 3.63 0.36 -4.75
C LEU A 116 2.13 0.52 -4.57
N ARG A 117 1.41 -0.58 -4.75
CA ARG A 117 -0.04 -0.65 -4.62
C ARG A 117 -0.42 -1.84 -3.76
N VAL A 118 -1.60 -1.75 -3.15
CA VAL A 118 -2.31 -2.92 -2.64
C VAL A 118 -3.39 -3.29 -3.62
N VAL A 119 -3.42 -4.56 -4.02
CA VAL A 119 -4.45 -5.10 -4.91
C VAL A 119 -5.33 -6.05 -4.11
N VAL A 120 -6.64 -5.85 -4.22
CA VAL A 120 -7.67 -6.74 -3.68
C VAL A 120 -8.39 -7.39 -4.86
N ASP A 121 -8.45 -8.72 -4.88
CA ASP A 121 -9.11 -9.51 -5.93
C ASP A 121 -10.01 -10.61 -5.37
N GLY A 122 -10.87 -11.17 -6.22
CA GLY A 122 -11.58 -12.42 -5.92
C GLY A 122 -13.11 -12.39 -5.97
N TRP A 123 -13.72 -11.54 -6.81
CA TRP A 123 -15.17 -11.57 -7.07
C TRP A 123 -15.51 -11.60 -8.56
#